data_AF-A0A8X6I9R3-F1
#
_entry.id   AF-A0A8X6I9R3-F1
#
_cell.length_a   1.000
_cell.length_b   1.000
_cell.length_c   1.000
_cell.angle_alpha   90.00
_cell.angle_beta   90.00
_cell.angle_gamma   90.00
#
_symmetry.space_group_name_H-M   'P 1'
#
loop_
_entity.id
_entity.type
_entity.pdbx_description
1 polymer ?
#
loop_
_entity_poly.entity_id
_entity_poly.type
_entity_poly.pdbx_seq_one_letter_code
_entity_poly.pdbx_strand_id
1 'polypeptide(L)'
;MDAANQALLERAKRARSVSRSLVTKQINKLENEINNSADKTTVHEIYVQLISKYEELSTLDKEVESLINIESLEDEILTREDYRDKFIIWKIRAERYIGKVSSITFQNSVENQPQN
;
A
#
# COMPACT_ATOMS: atom_id res chain seq x y z
N MET A 1 -7.76 11.46 -28.03
CA MET A 1 -7.34 12.16 -26.80
C MET A 1 -6.80 13.52 -27.23
N ASP A 2 -7.26 14.61 -26.61
CA ASP A 2 -6.76 15.96 -26.95
C ASP A 2 -5.40 16.25 -26.29
N ALA A 3 -4.73 17.31 -26.74
CA ALA A 3 -3.38 17.67 -26.26
C ALA A 3 -3.36 17.99 -24.75
N ALA A 4 -4.46 18.52 -24.21
CA ALA A 4 -4.58 18.84 -22.79
C ALA A 4 -4.63 17.58 -21.93
N ASN A 5 -5.48 16.61 -22.29
CA ASN A 5 -5.53 15.33 -21.60
C ASN A 5 -4.20 14.58 -21.72
N GLN A 6 -3.52 14.67 -22.87
CA GLN A 6 -2.22 14.00 -23.05
C GLN A 6 -1.17 14.57 -22.10
N ALA A 7 -1.12 15.90 -21.94
CA ALA A 7 -0.21 16.55 -21.01
C ALA A 7 -0.53 16.20 -19.55
N LEU A 8 -1.82 16.09 -19.19
CA LEU A 8 -2.25 15.66 -17.86
C LEU A 8 -1.83 14.21 -17.58
N LEU A 9 -2.05 13.30 -18.53
CA LEU A 9 -1.65 11.90 -18.41
C LEU A 9 -0.14 11.75 -18.19
N GLU A 10 0.67 12.44 -18.98
CA GLU A 10 2.14 12.39 -18.84
C GLU A 10 2.60 12.94 -17.49
N ARG A 11 1.97 14.02 -17.00
CA ARG A 11 2.25 14.55 -15.66
C ARG A 11 1.87 13.55 -14.58
N ALA A 12 0.68 12.98 -14.64
CA ALA A 12 0.19 12.00 -13.67
C ALA A 12 1.08 10.76 -13.63
N LYS A 13 1.48 10.23 -14.80
CA LYS A 13 2.43 9.10 -14.91
C LYS A 13 3.77 9.40 -14.27
N ARG A 14 4.35 10.59 -14.50
CA ARG A 14 5.62 11.01 -13.88
C ARG A 14 5.51 11.13 -12.37
N ALA A 15 4.48 11.82 -11.87
CA ALA A 15 4.23 11.97 -10.44
C ALA A 15 4.05 10.59 -9.77
N ARG A 16 3.26 9.72 -10.39
CA ARG A 16 3.05 8.34 -9.94
C ARG A 16 4.34 7.53 -9.88
N SER A 17 5.21 7.63 -10.89
CA SER A 17 6.51 6.93 -10.88
C SER A 17 7.39 7.36 -9.71
N VAL A 18 7.39 8.66 -9.38
CA VAL A 18 8.10 9.18 -8.21
C VAL A 18 7.46 8.65 -6.92
N SER A 19 6.13 8.72 -6.81
CA SER A 19 5.39 8.24 -5.63
C SER A 19 5.60 6.73 -5.39
N ARG A 20 5.55 5.90 -6.43
CA ARG A 20 5.91 4.46 -6.39
C ARG A 20 7.30 4.24 -5.80
N SER A 21 8.29 5.01 -6.25
CA SER A 21 9.67 4.94 -5.73
C SER A 21 9.75 5.33 -4.25
N LEU A 22 9.00 6.36 -3.85
CA LEU A 22 8.95 6.81 -2.45
C LEU A 22 8.27 5.78 -1.54
N VAL A 23 7.18 5.15 -1.98
CA VAL A 23 6.50 4.06 -1.26
C VAL A 23 7.44 2.88 -1.08
N THR A 24 8.10 2.42 -2.16
CA THR A 24 9.09 1.32 -2.08
C THR A 24 10.22 1.65 -1.11
N LYS A 25 10.78 2.86 -1.16
CA LYS A 25 11.83 3.30 -0.23
C LYS A 25 11.34 3.28 1.23
N GLN A 26 10.11 3.72 1.48
CA GLN A 26 9.55 3.75 2.82
C GLN A 26 9.28 2.35 3.35
N ILE A 27 8.79 1.44 2.50
CA ILE A 27 8.62 0.01 2.82
C ILE A 27 9.97 -0.59 3.23
N ASN A 28 11.02 -0.41 2.42
CA ASN A 28 12.34 -0.96 2.74
C ASN A 28 12.91 -0.39 4.04
N LYS A 29 12.66 0.90 4.33
CA LYS A 29 13.05 1.51 5.60
C LYS A 29 12.30 0.87 6.77
N LEU A 30 10.99 0.71 6.65
CA LEU A 30 10.15 0.10 7.67
C LEU A 30 10.55 -1.36 7.93
N GLU A 31 10.81 -2.12 6.87
CA GLU A 31 11.34 -3.47 6.93
C GLU A 31 12.64 -3.53 7.72
N ASN A 32 13.59 -2.68 7.37
CA ASN A 32 14.89 -2.64 8.04
C ASN A 32 14.76 -2.31 9.53
N GLU A 33 13.97 -1.29 9.89
CA GLU A 33 13.79 -0.92 11.30
C GLU A 33 13.11 -2.02 12.12
N ILE A 34 12.08 -2.67 11.57
CA ILE A 34 11.40 -3.79 12.24
C ILE A 34 12.35 -4.97 12.43
N ASN A 35 13.11 -5.34 11.39
CA ASN A 35 14.03 -6.48 11.45
C ASN A 35 15.23 -6.24 12.39
N ASN A 36 15.65 -4.98 12.54
CA ASN A 36 16.73 -4.60 13.44
C ASN A 36 16.27 -4.24 14.86
N SER A 37 15.00 -4.53 15.20
CA SER A 37 14.44 -4.28 16.53
C SER A 37 14.55 -2.82 16.99
N ALA A 38 14.32 -1.87 16.07
CA ALA A 38 14.29 -0.45 16.39
C ALA A 38 13.23 -0.10 17.44
N ASP A 39 13.34 1.07 18.07
CA ASP A 39 12.32 1.50 19.02
C ASP A 39 10.95 1.69 18.34
N LYS A 40 9.87 1.48 19.10
CA LYS A 40 8.50 1.54 18.58
C LYS A 40 8.12 2.93 18.04
N THR A 41 8.74 3.99 18.56
CA THR A 41 8.45 5.37 18.11
C THR A 41 9.00 5.58 16.71
N THR A 42 10.25 5.20 16.45
CA THR A 42 10.87 5.22 15.11
C THR A 42 10.04 4.44 14.10
N VAL A 43 9.60 3.22 14.46
CA VAL A 43 8.73 2.41 13.59
C VAL A 43 7.39 3.10 13.36
N HIS A 44 6.81 3.75 14.37
CA HIS A 44 5.56 4.49 14.23
C HIS A 44 5.67 5.68 13.28
N GLU A 45 6.72 6.48 13.40
CA GLU A 45 6.96 7.64 12.52
C GLU A 45 7.11 7.22 11.05
N ILE A 46 7.87 6.16 10.81
CA ILE A 46 8.07 5.60 9.47
C ILE A 46 6.76 5.03 8.92
N TYR A 47 5.97 4.38 9.75
CA TYR A 47 4.66 3.86 9.38
C TYR A 47 3.68 4.98 8.98
N VAL A 48 3.60 6.07 9.76
CA VAL A 48 2.74 7.22 9.42
C VAL A 48 3.14 7.84 8.08
N GLN A 49 4.45 7.95 7.81
CA GLN A 49 4.95 8.42 6.51
C GLN A 49 4.59 7.46 5.37
N LEU A 50 4.58 6.13 5.60
CA LEU A 50 4.16 5.15 4.60
C LEU A 50 2.69 5.31 4.23
N ILE A 51 1.80 5.51 5.21
CA ILE A 51 0.37 5.75 4.98
C ILE A 51 0.18 6.95 4.06
N SER A 52 0.76 8.09 4.42
CA SER A 52 0.61 9.34 3.64
C SER A 52 1.10 9.18 2.20
N LYS A 53 2.24 8.52 2.00
CA LYS A 53 2.79 8.28 0.65
C LYS A 53 1.92 7.33 -0.17
N TYR A 54 1.36 6.30 0.46
CA TYR A 54 0.48 5.36 -0.22
C TYR A 54 -0.87 5.98 -0.59
N GLU A 55 -1.42 6.88 0.24
CA GLU A 55 -2.63 7.64 -0.09
C GLU A 55 -2.43 8.54 -1.32
N GLU A 56 -1.27 9.21 -1.41
CA GLU A 56 -0.88 9.98 -2.59
C GLU A 56 -0.75 9.07 -3.83
N LEU A 57 -0.09 7.92 -3.70
CA LEU A 57 0.01 6.95 -4.79
C LEU A 57 -1.36 6.46 -5.25
N SER A 58 -2.25 6.11 -4.33
CA SER A 58 -3.61 5.64 -4.63
C SER A 58 -4.43 6.67 -5.40
N THR A 59 -4.23 7.96 -5.10
CA THR A 59 -4.86 9.06 -5.83
C THR A 59 -4.32 9.17 -7.25
N LEU A 60 -3.00 9.09 -7.41
CA LEU A 60 -2.33 9.15 -8.73
C LEU A 60 -2.63 7.94 -9.61
N ASP A 61 -2.74 6.73 -9.03
CA ASP A 61 -3.14 5.53 -9.77
C ASP A 61 -4.54 5.72 -10.38
N LYS A 62 -5.51 6.19 -9.59
CA LYS A 62 -6.87 6.49 -10.07
C LYS A 62 -6.90 7.58 -11.14
N GLU A 63 -6.08 8.62 -10.99
CA GLU A 63 -5.96 9.68 -12.00
C GLU A 63 -5.45 9.12 -13.33
N VAL A 64 -4.39 8.30 -13.30
CA VAL A 64 -3.89 7.65 -14.52
C VAL A 64 -4.93 6.71 -15.13
N GLU A 65 -5.57 5.85 -14.33
CA GLU A 65 -6.62 4.94 -14.79
C GLU A 65 -7.78 5.67 -15.47
N SER A 66 -8.14 6.87 -14.99
CA SER A 66 -9.20 7.69 -15.59
C SER A 66 -8.84 8.34 -16.93
N LEU A 67 -7.54 8.39 -17.27
CA LEU A 67 -7.02 9.09 -18.44
C LEU A 67 -6.52 8.15 -19.55
N ILE A 68 -6.31 6.86 -19.26
CA ILE A 68 -5.83 5.87 -20.23
C ILE A 68 -6.97 5.18 -21.00
N ASN A 69 -6.62 4.48 -22.08
CA ASN A 69 -7.55 3.61 -22.79
C ASN A 69 -7.76 2.28 -22.06
N ILE A 70 -8.85 1.58 -22.39
CA ILE A 70 -9.20 0.31 -21.75
C ILE A 70 -8.17 -0.80 -22.01
N GLU A 71 -7.48 -0.75 -23.16
CA GLU A 71 -6.45 -1.73 -23.54
C GLU A 71 -5.23 -1.69 -22.61
N SER A 72 -4.91 -0.53 -22.04
CA SER A 72 -3.79 -0.37 -21.09
C SER A 72 -4.21 -0.53 -19.63
N LEU A 73 -5.51 -0.71 -19.34
CA LEU A 73 -6.03 -0.63 -17.98
C LEU A 73 -5.68 -1.85 -17.13
N GLU A 74 -5.62 -3.03 -17.74
CA GLU A 74 -5.33 -4.29 -17.02
C GLU A 74 -3.96 -4.27 -16.35
N ASP A 75 -2.91 -3.90 -17.08
CA ASP A 75 -1.54 -3.80 -16.55
C ASP A 75 -1.43 -2.75 -15.43
N GLU A 76 -2.19 -1.66 -15.53
CA GLU A 76 -2.21 -0.62 -14.50
C GLU A 76 -2.90 -1.10 -13.22
N ILE A 77 -4.02 -1.82 -13.35
CA ILE A 77 -4.71 -2.44 -12.22
C ILE A 77 -3.81 -3.47 -11.53
N LEU A 78 -3.16 -4.35 -12.30
CA LEU A 78 -2.24 -5.36 -11.76
C LEU A 78 -1.11 -4.69 -10.96
N THR A 79 -0.51 -3.64 -11.51
CA THR A 79 0.55 -2.90 -10.83
C THR A 79 0.04 -2.20 -9.56
N ARG A 80 -1.14 -1.57 -9.62
CA ARG A 80 -1.76 -0.92 -8.44
C ARG A 80 -2.01 -1.93 -7.32
N GLU A 81 -2.58 -3.09 -7.63
CA GLU A 81 -2.87 -4.11 -6.63
C GLU A 81 -1.59 -4.66 -5.98
N ASP A 82 -0.48 -4.83 -6.72
CA ASP A 82 0.81 -5.22 -6.13
C ASP A 82 1.32 -4.20 -5.09
N TYR A 83 1.19 -2.89 -5.37
CA TYR A 83 1.51 -1.86 -4.38
C TYR A 83 0.55 -1.87 -3.18
N ARG A 84 -0.74 -2.14 -3.42
CA ARG A 84 -1.76 -2.25 -2.37
C ARG A 84 -1.49 -3.40 -1.42
N ASP A 85 -1.17 -4.57 -1.94
CA ASP A 85 -0.87 -5.76 -1.14
C ASP A 85 0.39 -5.55 -0.31
N LYS A 86 1.45 -4.99 -0.92
CA LYS A 86 2.68 -4.61 -0.20
C LYS A 86 2.39 -3.63 0.93
N PHE A 87 1.59 -2.60 0.68
CA PHE A 87 1.19 -1.63 1.70
C PHE A 87 0.43 -2.31 2.85
N ILE A 88 -0.56 -3.15 2.57
CA ILE A 88 -1.37 -3.84 3.58
C ILE A 88 -0.50 -4.73 4.47
N ILE A 89 0.40 -5.52 3.87
CA ILE A 89 1.33 -6.40 4.60
C ILE A 89 2.17 -5.57 5.59
N TRP A 90 2.77 -4.48 5.11
CA TRP A 90 3.66 -3.67 5.94
C TRP A 90 2.92 -2.84 6.98
N LYS A 91 1.70 -2.39 6.67
CA LYS A 91 0.78 -1.80 7.65
C LYS A 91 0.54 -2.76 8.83
N ILE A 92 0.12 -3.99 8.54
CA ILE A 92 -0.19 -4.99 9.58
C ILE A 92 1.06 -5.30 10.41
N ARG A 93 2.22 -5.45 9.77
CA ARG A 93 3.50 -5.70 10.45
C ARG A 93 3.88 -4.55 11.39
N ALA A 94 3.80 -3.31 10.91
CA ALA A 94 4.10 -2.14 11.74
C ALA A 94 3.13 -2.00 12.92
N GLU A 95 1.83 -2.17 12.69
CA GLU A 95 0.82 -2.11 13.75
C GLU A 95 1.07 -3.20 14.80
N ARG A 96 1.40 -4.43 14.39
CA ARG A 96 1.75 -5.52 15.31
C ARG A 96 3.00 -5.19 16.12
N TYR A 97 4.04 -4.68 15.47
CA TYR A 97 5.31 -4.33 16.13
C TYR A 97 5.11 -3.24 17.21
N ILE A 98 4.35 -2.20 16.89
CA ILE A 98 4.04 -1.10 17.81
C ILE A 98 3.10 -1.58 18.94
N GLY A 99 2.38 -2.67 18.73
CA GLY A 99 1.40 -3.24 19.67
C GLY A 99 -0.01 -2.67 19.49
N LYS A 100 -0.34 -2.16 18.30
CA LYS A 100 -1.66 -1.61 17.95
C LYS A 100 -2.66 -2.63 17.41
N VAL A 101 -2.30 -3.90 17.18
CA VAL A 101 -3.27 -4.89 16.68
C VAL A 101 -3.96 -5.60 17.85
N SER A 102 -5.21 -5.20 18.10
CA SER A 102 -6.22 -6.00 18.80
C SER A 102 -6.29 -7.39 18.15
N SER A 103 -6.19 -8.43 18.97
CA SER A 103 -6.19 -9.84 18.62
C SER A 103 -7.18 -10.18 17.50
N ILE A 104 -6.69 -10.38 16.27
CA ILE A 104 -7.48 -11.11 15.26
C ILE A 104 -7.29 -12.59 15.59
N THR A 105 -8.14 -13.06 16.50
CA THR A 105 -8.37 -14.48 16.71
C THR A 105 -9.07 -14.99 15.47
N PHE A 106 -8.34 -15.65 14.56
CA PHE A 106 -8.97 -16.58 13.63
C PHE A 106 -9.45 -17.76 14.47
N GLN A 107 -10.64 -17.63 15.07
CA GLN A 107 -11.34 -18.78 15.61
C GLN A 107 -11.69 -19.67 14.42
N ASN A 108 -10.85 -20.66 14.16
CA ASN A 108 -11.28 -21.86 13.48
C ASN A 108 -12.44 -22.42 14.29
N SER A 109 -13.67 -22.13 13.86
CA SER A 109 -14.88 -22.77 14.37
C SER A 109 -14.87 -24.22 13.90
N VAL A 110 -14.10 -25.05 14.60
CA VAL A 110 -14.22 -26.50 14.58
C VAL A 110 -14.45 -26.90 16.04
N GLU A 111 -15.42 -27.78 16.26
CA GLU A 111 -15.93 -28.30 17.54
C GLU A 111 -17.03 -27.47 18.21
N ASN A 112 -18.28 -27.81 17.92
CA ASN A 112 -19.07 -28.66 18.81
C ASN A 112 -20.50 -28.82 18.26
N GLN A 113 -20.77 -29.89 17.52
CA GLN A 113 -22.13 -30.44 17.46
C GLN A 113 -22.23 -31.51 18.54
N PRO A 114 -23.14 -31.38 19.53
CA PRO A 114 -23.42 -32.50 20.42
C PRO A 114 -24.16 -33.58 19.63
N GLN A 115 -23.52 -34.74 19.45
CA GLN A 115 -24.23 -35.99 19.24
C GLN A 115 -24.63 -36.52 20.62
N ASN A 116 -25.89 -36.27 21.01
CA ASN A 116 -26.80 -37.22 21.65
C ASN A 116 -28.09 -36.50 22.06
#